data_AF-A0A1F9MSF3-F1
#
_entry.id   AF-A0A1F9MSF3-F1
#
_cell.length_a   1.000
_cell.length_b   1.000
_cell.length_c   1.000
_cell.angle_alpha   90.00
_cell.angle_beta   90.00
_cell.angle_gamma   90.00
#
_symmetry.space_group_name_H-M   'P 1'
#
loop_
_entity.id
_entity.type
_entity.pdbx_description
1 polymer ?
#
loop_
_entity_poly.entity_id
_entity_poly.type
_entity_poly.pdbx_seq_one_letter_code
_entity_poly.pdbx_strand_id
1 'polypeptide(L)'
;MDPINEVQLLAELDNECCGLNHGPNTDSKDFPASDYLVVPVGYVNNDGQDTAVRELVIPVCHECAQSLLQDEWTLIYCLECNSSRWVCRKLAKNAYRHHILWLGGCPDCTNKFGGLYFNDLPSFKQPAELLASHIPVQVC
;
A
#
# COMPACT_ATOMS: atom_id res chain seq x y z
N MET A 1 23.92 12.02 -1.39
CA MET A 1 22.67 11.73 -0.67
C MET A 1 21.70 11.26 -1.72
N ASP A 2 21.14 10.05 -1.55
CA ASP A 2 20.11 9.54 -2.46
C ASP A 2 18.80 10.31 -2.23
N PRO A 3 18.03 10.64 -3.28
CA PRO A 3 16.74 11.30 -3.17
C PRO A 3 15.75 10.58 -2.24
N ILE A 4 15.90 9.26 -2.10
CA ILE A 4 15.10 8.40 -1.21
C ILE A 4 15.26 8.82 0.27
N ASN A 5 16.47 9.20 0.68
CA ASN A 5 16.71 9.65 2.07
C ASN A 5 16.05 11.00 2.36
N GLU A 6 15.89 11.86 1.36
CA GLU A 6 15.26 13.17 1.51
C GLU A 6 13.75 13.04 1.70
N VAL A 7 13.11 12.07 1.03
CA VAL A 7 11.69 11.75 1.22
C VAL A 7 11.42 11.13 2.59
N GLN A 8 12.29 10.23 3.07
CA GLN A 8 12.20 9.69 4.44
C GLN A 8 12.41 10.75 5.52
N LEU A 9 13.24 11.78 5.27
CA LEU A 9 13.46 12.89 6.21
C LEU A 9 12.31 13.91 6.25
N LEU A 10 11.46 13.95 5.22
CA LEU A 10 10.28 14.81 5.14
C LEU A 10 8.99 14.10 5.59
N ALA A 11 9.05 12.78 5.75
CA ALA A 11 7.97 11.93 6.20
C ALA A 11 7.81 12.04 7.73
N GLU A 12 6.79 12.76 8.22
CA GLU A 12 6.45 12.86 9.64
C GLU A 12 5.82 11.55 10.19
N LEU A 13 6.54 10.42 10.11
CA LEU A 13 6.04 9.08 10.48
C LEU A 13 6.02 8.82 11.98
N ASP A 14 6.73 9.61 12.79
CA ASP A 14 6.97 9.36 14.23
C ASP A 14 5.70 9.20 15.07
N ASN A 15 4.57 9.74 14.59
CA ASN A 15 3.27 9.64 15.25
C ASN A 15 2.21 8.96 14.39
N GLU A 16 2.60 8.34 13.27
CA GLU A 16 1.70 7.66 12.35
C GLU A 16 1.66 6.15 12.59
N CYS A 17 0.48 5.58 12.35
CA CYS A 17 0.25 4.15 12.37
C CYS A 17 -0.07 3.68 10.97
N CYS A 18 0.18 2.40 10.69
CA CYS A 18 -0.12 1.80 9.41
C CYS A 18 -1.61 1.93 9.07
N GLY A 19 -1.90 2.48 7.89
CA GLY A 19 -3.24 2.67 7.35
C GLY A 19 -3.83 1.44 6.67
N LEU A 20 -3.11 0.31 6.68
CA LEU A 20 -3.60 -0.96 6.15
C LEU A 20 -4.23 -1.82 7.24
N ASN A 21 -5.11 -2.73 6.83
CA ASN A 21 -5.82 -3.63 7.71
C ASN A 21 -4.92 -4.81 8.14
N HIS A 22 -4.77 -5.04 9.45
CA HIS A 22 -3.96 -6.15 10.01
C HIS A 22 -4.81 -7.35 10.44
N GLY A 23 -6.11 -7.34 10.13
CA GLY A 23 -7.04 -8.40 10.45
C GLY A 23 -7.88 -8.12 11.71
N PRO A 24 -8.65 -9.12 12.18
CA PRO A 24 -9.48 -8.97 13.36
C PRO A 24 -8.64 -8.93 14.64
N ASN A 25 -9.15 -8.23 15.66
CA ASN A 25 -8.54 -8.12 17.00
C ASN A 25 -7.16 -7.45 17.03
N THR A 26 -6.88 -6.57 16.08
CA THR A 26 -5.66 -5.75 16.03
C THR A 26 -5.99 -4.29 16.31
N ASP A 27 -5.13 -3.58 17.04
CA ASP A 27 -5.20 -2.11 17.16
C ASP A 27 -4.13 -1.48 16.26
N SER A 28 -4.51 -0.44 15.52
CA SER A 28 -3.59 0.38 14.71
C SER A 28 -2.32 0.81 15.45
N LYS A 29 -2.40 1.07 16.76
CA LYS A 29 -1.28 1.52 17.60
C LYS A 29 -0.17 0.47 17.74
N ASP A 30 -0.48 -0.78 17.48
CA ASP A 30 0.50 -1.88 17.51
C ASP A 30 1.38 -1.89 16.26
N PHE A 31 1.03 -1.10 15.24
CA PHE A 31 1.68 -1.09 13.92
C PHE A 31 2.16 0.30 13.55
N PRO A 32 3.27 0.79 14.14
CA PRO A 32 3.87 2.06 13.76
C PRO A 32 4.23 2.05 12.27
N ALA A 33 3.96 3.17 11.61
CA ALA A 33 4.30 3.33 10.21
C ALA A 33 5.82 3.45 10.06
N SER A 34 6.37 2.83 9.03
CA SER A 34 7.80 2.87 8.71
C SER A 34 8.08 3.41 7.31
N ASP A 35 7.05 3.48 6.46
CA ASP A 35 7.15 3.95 5.08
C ASP A 35 5.77 4.42 4.58
N TYR A 36 5.72 4.92 3.35
CA TYR A 36 4.49 5.27 2.64
C TYR A 36 4.31 4.45 1.37
N LEU A 37 3.11 3.90 1.18
CA LEU A 37 2.65 3.47 -0.12
C LEU A 37 2.05 4.69 -0.85
N VAL A 38 2.72 5.13 -1.92
CA VAL A 38 2.29 6.28 -2.73
C VAL A 38 1.83 5.80 -4.10
N VAL A 39 0.59 6.13 -4.47
CA VAL A 39 0.03 5.76 -5.78
C VAL A 39 -0.67 6.95 -6.45
N PRO A 40 -0.34 7.24 -7.72
CA PRO A 40 -1.08 8.21 -8.51
C PRO A 40 -2.48 7.66 -8.84
N VAL A 41 -3.53 8.34 -8.39
CA VAL A 41 -4.93 8.02 -8.73
C VAL A 41 -5.45 9.10 -9.66
N GLY A 42 -5.76 8.73 -10.90
CA GLY A 42 -6.34 9.62 -11.91
C GLY A 42 -7.80 9.27 -12.24
N TYR A 43 -8.54 10.24 -12.77
CA TYR A 43 -9.85 10.03 -13.38
C TYR A 43 -9.81 10.42 -14.86
N VAL A 44 -10.47 9.61 -15.69
CA VAL A 44 -10.68 9.91 -17.10
C VAL A 44 -11.90 10.81 -17.19
N ASN A 45 -11.71 12.04 -17.67
CA ASN A 45 -12.84 12.93 -17.97
C ASN A 45 -13.57 12.48 -19.25
N ASN A 46 -14.78 12.98 -19.50
CA ASN A 46 -15.63 12.56 -20.62
C ASN A 46 -15.00 12.77 -22.02
N ASP A 47 -13.90 13.52 -22.10
CA ASP A 47 -13.15 13.80 -23.32
C ASP A 47 -11.97 12.82 -23.53
N GLY A 48 -11.82 11.80 -22.67
CA GLY A 48 -10.77 10.79 -22.78
C GLY A 48 -9.38 11.29 -22.42
N GLN A 49 -9.27 12.41 -21.69
CA GLN A 49 -8.01 12.99 -21.27
C GLN A 49 -7.76 12.72 -19.77
N ASP A 50 -6.64 12.07 -19.46
CA ASP A 50 -6.22 11.87 -18.07
C ASP A 50 -6.04 13.22 -17.37
N THR A 51 -6.90 13.53 -16.39
CA THR A 51 -6.89 14.83 -15.71
C THR A 51 -6.55 14.66 -14.24
N ALA A 52 -5.51 15.39 -13.82
CA ALA A 52 -5.05 15.63 -12.46
C ALA A 52 -5.15 14.45 -11.48
N VAL A 53 -4.10 13.64 -11.57
CA VAL A 53 -3.52 12.70 -10.61
C VAL A 53 -3.55 13.24 -9.17
N ARG A 54 -4.41 12.71 -8.30
CA ARG A 54 -4.25 12.86 -6.85
C ARG A 54 -3.34 11.74 -6.38
N GLU A 55 -2.28 12.07 -5.66
CA GLU A 55 -1.46 11.05 -4.99
C GLU A 55 -2.20 10.54 -3.76
N LEU A 56 -2.47 9.24 -3.74
CA LEU A 56 -2.90 8.54 -2.54
C LEU A 56 -1.65 8.12 -1.78
N VAL A 57 -1.52 8.62 -0.54
CA VAL A 57 -0.40 8.33 0.36
C VAL A 57 -0.96 7.56 1.54
N ILE A 58 -0.46 6.33 1.74
CA ILE A 58 -0.91 5.44 2.82
C ILE A 58 0.30 5.09 3.69
N PRO A 59 0.33 5.46 4.98
CA PRO A 59 1.38 4.99 5.89
C PRO A 59 1.32 3.47 6.00
N VAL A 60 2.47 2.80 5.94
CA VAL A 60 2.58 1.35 6.04
C VAL A 60 3.62 0.95 7.07
N CYS A 61 3.31 -0.06 7.88
CA CYS A 61 4.29 -0.69 8.77
C CYS A 61 5.23 -1.60 7.97
N HIS A 62 6.32 -1.98 8.61
CA HIS A 62 7.34 -2.85 8.03
C HIS A 62 6.78 -4.18 7.49
N GLU A 63 5.89 -4.82 8.26
CA GLU A 63 5.29 -6.11 7.89
C GLU A 63 4.43 -5.99 6.63
N CYS A 64 3.62 -4.93 6.54
CA CYS A 64 2.80 -4.67 5.37
C CYS A 64 3.66 -4.38 4.13
N ALA A 65 4.72 -3.56 4.28
CA ALA A 65 5.65 -3.27 3.20
C ALA A 65 6.33 -4.55 2.68
N GLN A 66 6.80 -5.42 3.59
CA GLN A 66 7.39 -6.71 3.21
C GLN A 66 6.37 -7.62 2.51
N SER A 67 5.13 -7.67 2.99
CA SER A 67 4.07 -8.50 2.39
C SER A 67 3.73 -8.07 0.97
N LEU A 68 3.82 -6.77 0.65
CA LEU A 68 3.64 -6.26 -0.72
C LEU A 68 4.76 -6.69 -1.68
N LEU A 69 5.97 -6.96 -1.18
CA LEU A 69 7.12 -7.39 -1.98
C LEU A 69 7.14 -8.90 -2.22
N GLN A 70 6.30 -9.66 -1.51
CA GLN A 70 6.27 -11.11 -1.58
C GLN A 70 5.11 -11.60 -2.47
N ASP A 71 5.29 -12.80 -3.04
CA ASP A 71 4.28 -13.44 -3.88
C ASP A 71 3.18 -14.18 -3.10
N GLU A 72 3.19 -14.10 -1.78
CA GLU A 72 2.21 -14.78 -0.94
C GLU A 72 0.90 -14.01 -0.81
N TRP A 73 0.96 -12.68 -0.89
CA TRP A 73 -0.15 -11.81 -0.57
C TRP A 73 -0.52 -10.88 -1.73
N THR A 74 -1.80 -10.57 -1.82
CA THR A 74 -2.33 -9.48 -2.65
C THR A 74 -3.14 -8.55 -1.75
N LEU A 75 -2.79 -7.26 -1.78
CA LEU A 75 -3.57 -6.21 -1.14
C LEU A 75 -4.72 -5.80 -2.07
N ILE A 76 -5.94 -5.80 -1.55
CA ILE A 76 -7.10 -5.19 -2.19
C ILE A 76 -7.41 -3.90 -1.44
N TYR A 77 -7.41 -2.77 -2.13
CA TYR A 77 -7.64 -1.45 -1.56
C TYR A 77 -8.84 -0.77 -2.21
N CYS A 78 -9.77 -0.24 -1.40
CA CYS A 78 -10.93 0.48 -1.88
C CYS A 78 -10.65 1.99 -1.92
N LEU A 79 -10.73 2.60 -3.10
CA LEU A 79 -10.52 4.04 -3.30
C LEU A 79 -11.68 4.90 -2.78
N GLU A 80 -12.85 4.31 -2.53
CA GLU A 80 -14.03 5.05 -2.06
C GLU A 80 -14.04 5.21 -0.53
N CYS A 81 -13.77 4.14 0.22
CA CYS A 81 -13.77 4.16 1.69
C CYS A 81 -12.39 4.03 2.33
N ASN A 82 -11.32 3.99 1.54
CA ASN A 82 -9.94 3.83 2.00
C ASN A 82 -9.69 2.58 2.86
N SER A 83 -10.58 1.58 2.75
CA SER A 83 -10.40 0.30 3.43
C SER A 83 -9.53 -0.66 2.62
N SER A 84 -8.84 -1.55 3.32
CA SER A 84 -8.01 -2.56 2.69
C SER A 84 -8.29 -3.97 3.22
N ARG A 85 -7.96 -4.96 2.38
CA ARG A 85 -8.08 -6.40 2.68
C ARG A 85 -6.88 -7.14 2.10
N TRP A 86 -6.35 -8.09 2.86
CA TRP A 86 -5.30 -8.98 2.39
C TRP A 86 -5.88 -10.30 1.90
N VAL A 87 -5.37 -10.77 0.76
CA VAL A 87 -5.70 -12.07 0.20
C VAL A 87 -4.44 -12.93 0.17
N CYS A 88 -4.46 -14.04 0.91
CA CYS A 88 -3.43 -15.06 0.80
C CYS A 88 -3.62 -15.82 -0.52
N ARG A 89 -2.67 -15.69 -1.45
CA ARG A 89 -2.77 -16.28 -2.79
C ARG A 89 -2.86 -17.81 -2.75
N LYS A 90 -2.18 -18.45 -1.78
CA LYS A 90 -2.20 -19.91 -1.60
C LYS A 90 -3.58 -20.46 -1.22
N LEU A 91 -4.40 -19.66 -0.54
CA LEU A 91 -5.74 -20.05 -0.07
C LEU A 91 -6.87 -19.49 -0.94
N ALA A 92 -6.53 -18.62 -1.91
CA ALA A 92 -7.47 -17.98 -2.79
C ALA A 92 -8.02 -18.97 -3.83
N LYS A 93 -9.32 -18.84 -4.15
CA LYS A 93 -9.94 -19.57 -5.28
C LYS A 93 -9.52 -19.00 -6.64
N ASN A 94 -9.14 -17.72 -6.68
CA ASN A 94 -8.75 -17.02 -7.89
C ASN A 94 -7.23 -16.89 -7.96
N ALA A 95 -6.68 -16.91 -9.17
CA ALA A 95 -5.26 -16.66 -9.41
C ALA A 95 -4.97 -15.16 -9.42
N TYR A 96 -4.55 -14.62 -8.27
CA TYR A 96 -4.08 -13.25 -8.15
C TYR A 96 -2.63 -13.15 -8.63
N ARG A 97 -2.36 -12.24 -9.58
CA ARG A 97 -1.01 -12.02 -10.15
C ARG A 97 -0.37 -10.71 -9.72
N HIS A 98 -1.20 -9.73 -9.34
CA HIS A 98 -0.75 -8.41 -8.93
C HIS A 98 -0.63 -8.33 -7.41
N HIS A 99 0.37 -7.60 -6.92
CA HIS A 99 0.57 -7.38 -5.48
C HIS A 99 -0.48 -6.44 -4.91
N ILE A 100 -0.97 -5.48 -5.70
CA ILE A 100 -1.99 -4.54 -5.28
C ILE A 100 -3.10 -4.45 -6.33
N LEU A 101 -4.34 -4.50 -5.85
CA LEU A 101 -5.56 -4.30 -6.62
C LEU A 101 -6.35 -3.13 -6.03
N TRP A 102 -6.55 -2.09 -6.83
CA TRP A 102 -7.33 -0.92 -6.47
C TRP A 102 -8.75 -1.07 -6.98
N LEU A 103 -9.72 -1.01 -6.08
CA LEU A 103 -11.14 -1.02 -6.39
C LEU A 103 -11.66 0.41 -6.42
N GLY A 104 -12.36 0.77 -7.49
CA GLY A 104 -13.09 2.05 -7.53
C GLY A 104 -14.16 2.15 -6.43
N GLY A 105 -14.70 1.00 -6.01
CA GLY A 105 -15.58 0.85 -4.84
C GLY A 105 -15.66 -0.62 -4.43
N CYS A 106 -15.69 -0.91 -3.12
CA CYS A 106 -15.80 -2.26 -2.60
C CYS A 106 -17.27 -2.68 -2.40
N PRO A 107 -17.56 -3.98 -2.16
CA PRO A 107 -18.92 -4.46 -1.95
C PRO A 107 -19.65 -3.81 -0.77
N ASP A 108 -18.92 -3.23 0.19
CA ASP A 108 -19.52 -2.53 1.33
C ASP A 108 -19.88 -1.08 1.00
N CYS A 109 -19.24 -0.48 -0.01
CA CYS A 109 -19.53 0.88 -0.47
C CYS A 109 -20.67 0.92 -1.49
N THR A 110 -20.63 0.00 -2.45
CA THR A 110 -21.52 0.04 -3.62
C THR A 110 -21.82 -1.34 -4.17
N ASN A 111 -23.05 -1.49 -4.67
CA ASN A 111 -23.49 -2.69 -5.39
C ASN A 111 -23.13 -2.64 -6.89
N LYS A 112 -22.45 -1.58 -7.34
CA LYS A 112 -22.03 -1.39 -8.74
C LYS A 112 -20.52 -1.54 -8.85
N PHE A 113 -20.06 -2.22 -9.90
CA PHE A 113 -18.64 -2.32 -10.18
C PHE A 113 -18.07 -0.96 -10.61
N GLY A 114 -17.22 -0.36 -9.77
CA GLY A 114 -16.58 0.94 -10.00
C GLY A 114 -15.23 0.88 -10.74
N GLY A 115 -14.87 -0.29 -11.27
CA GLY A 115 -13.57 -0.53 -11.91
C GLY A 115 -12.56 -1.23 -11.00
N LEU A 116 -11.59 -1.89 -11.64
CA LEU A 116 -10.45 -2.57 -11.03
C LEU A 116 -9.20 -2.05 -11.72
N TYR A 117 -8.28 -1.52 -10.92
CA TYR A 117 -7.01 -0.98 -11.38
C TYR A 117 -5.87 -1.70 -10.66
N PHE A 118 -4.70 -1.74 -11.27
CA PHE A 118 -3.53 -2.38 -10.68
C PHE A 118 -2.27 -1.64 -11.13
N ASN A 119 -1.31 -1.59 -10.23
CA ASN A 119 0.06 -1.24 -10.53
C ASN A 119 0.92 -2.35 -9.93
N ASP A 120 1.74 -2.98 -10.78
CA ASP A 120 2.78 -3.84 -10.24
C ASP A 120 3.88 -2.92 -9.71
N LEU A 121 4.23 -3.10 -8.44
CA LEU A 121 5.44 -2.51 -7.89
C LEU A 121 6.58 -2.96 -8.82
N PRO A 122 7.33 -2.05 -9.47
CA PRO A 122 8.38 -2.44 -10.41
C PRO A 122 9.27 -3.40 -9.65
N SER A 123 9.42 -4.64 -10.17
CA SER A 123 10.08 -5.75 -9.48
C SER A 123 11.32 -5.23 -8.75
N PHE A 124 11.18 -5.00 -7.44
CA PHE A 124 12.18 -4.29 -6.67
C PHE A 124 13.41 -5.18 -6.69
N LYS A 125 14.38 -4.81 -7.52
CA LYS A 125 15.68 -5.46 -7.53
C LYS A 125 16.31 -5.10 -6.21
N GLN A 126 16.18 -6.02 -5.26
CA GLN A 126 16.73 -6.05 -3.90
C GLN A 126 15.77 -5.53 -2.80
N PRO A 127 15.10 -6.45 -2.08
CA PRO A 127 14.48 -6.18 -0.78
C PRO A 127 15.46 -5.56 0.25
N ALA A 128 16.77 -5.69 0.02
CA ALA A 128 17.83 -5.23 0.91
C ALA A 128 17.92 -3.69 1.03
N GLU A 129 17.57 -2.92 -0.01
CA GLU A 129 17.66 -1.45 0.07
C GLU A 129 16.52 -0.84 0.89
N LEU A 130 15.36 -1.50 0.95
CA LEU A 130 14.24 -1.12 1.83
C LEU A 130 14.49 -1.54 3.30
N LEU A 131 15.38 -2.52 3.52
CA LEU A 131 15.71 -3.11 4.82
C LEU A 131 16.97 -2.52 5.46
N ALA A 132 17.88 -1.93 4.68
CA ALA A 132 19.18 -1.43 5.17
C ALA A 132 19.07 -0.21 6.09
N SER A 133 17.91 0.45 6.15
CA SER A 133 17.62 1.55 7.08
C SER A 133 17.10 1.08 8.45
N HIS A 134 16.83 -0.22 8.64
CA HIS A 134 16.32 -0.79 9.90
C HIS A 134 17.42 -1.41 10.78
N ILE A 135 18.57 -0.75 10.91
CA ILE A 135 19.44 -1.04 12.06
C ILE A 135 18.85 -0.27 13.26
N PRO A 136 18.32 -0.94 14.29
CA PRO A 136 18.00 -0.25 15.53
C PRO A 136 19.32 0.33 16.05
N VAL A 137 19.38 1.66 16.17
CA VAL A 137 20.47 2.30 16.90
C VAL A 137 20.37 1.78 18.33
N GLN A 138 21.21 0.80 18.64
CA GLN A 138 21.38 0.26 19.97
C GLN A 138 22.00 1.40 20.78
N VAL A 139 21.18 2.04 21.61
CA VAL A 139 21.63 3.08 22.52
C VAL A 139 22.52 2.41 23.57
N CYS A 140 23.83 2.66 23.50
CA CYS A 140 24.79 2.37 24.57
C CYS A 140 24.77 3.49 25.60
#